data_AF-A0A1W9K1L7-F1
#
_entry.id   AF-A0A1W9K1L7-F1
#
_cell.length_a   1.000
_cell.length_b   1.000
_cell.length_c   1.000
_cell.angle_alpha   90.00
_cell.angle_beta   90.00
_cell.angle_gamma   90.00
#
_symmetry.space_group_name_H-M   'P 1'
#
loop_
_entity.id
_entity.type
_entity.pdbx_description
1 polymer ?
#
loop_
_entity_poly.entity_id
_entity_poly.type
_entity_poly.pdbx_seq_one_letter_code
_entity_poly.pdbx_strand_id
1 'polypeptide(L)'
;MLNAQTGTPPLVNALPAGTVLGLGPIHLPAYLDRPQLVTALSEHQYQLDEQSRWAERLDENIARALSLSLAKQLGIDQLVRYPWAARQAVDFQISLDILELHQTTSGQSRFSVQWQLKKADQAAIGKRFDCSEAAGKGAEASVAAQSRCLTRLSVELADAVRQAAH
;
A
#
# COMPACT_ATOMS: atom_id res chain seq x y z
N MET A 1 13.30 3.38 -3.02
CA MET A 1 12.13 2.50 -3.24
C MET A 1 11.38 2.36 -1.93
N LEU A 2 10.06 2.25 -1.95
CA LEU A 2 9.29 1.92 -0.75
C LEU A 2 9.50 0.47 -0.35
N ASN A 3 9.32 0.22 0.93
CA ASN A 3 9.21 -1.10 1.52
C ASN A 3 8.09 -1.10 2.57
N ALA A 4 7.50 -2.26 2.79
CA ALA A 4 6.58 -2.51 3.89
C ALA A 4 7.23 -3.59 4.75
N GLN A 5 7.57 -3.23 5.98
CA GLN A 5 8.10 -4.19 6.94
C GLN A 5 6.97 -5.05 7.48
N THR A 6 7.28 -6.29 7.83
CA THR A 6 6.29 -7.16 8.47
C THR A 6 6.32 -6.95 9.97
N GLY A 7 5.16 -6.71 10.57
CA GLY A 7 4.99 -6.99 12.00
C GLY A 7 5.24 -8.48 12.29
N THR A 8 5.54 -8.81 13.55
CA THR A 8 5.61 -10.21 14.00
C THR A 8 4.27 -10.89 13.68
N PRO A 9 4.25 -12.04 12.97
CA PRO A 9 2.99 -12.71 12.67
C PRO A 9 2.29 -13.07 13.98
N PRO A 10 1.03 -12.66 14.21
CA PRO A 10 0.27 -13.22 15.31
C PRO A 10 0.13 -14.73 15.06
N LEU A 11 0.43 -15.54 16.08
CA LEU A 11 0.30 -17.00 16.03
C LEU A 11 -1.17 -17.49 16.01
N VAL A 12 -2.12 -16.56 15.98
CA VAL A 12 -3.56 -16.80 16.07
C VAL A 12 -4.25 -16.20 14.84
N ASN A 13 -5.16 -16.98 14.24
CA ASN A 13 -5.93 -16.68 13.00
C ASN A 13 -5.12 -16.75 11.69
N ALA A 14 -4.49 -17.91 11.45
CA ALA A 14 -3.97 -18.25 10.13
C ALA A 14 -5.12 -18.49 9.14
N LEU A 15 -4.96 -18.04 7.91
CA LEU A 15 -5.94 -18.28 6.84
C LEU A 15 -5.95 -19.78 6.46
N PRO A 16 -7.06 -20.30 5.90
CA PRO A 16 -7.10 -21.65 5.37
C PRO A 16 -5.98 -21.90 4.35
N ALA A 17 -5.40 -23.10 4.37
CA ALA A 17 -4.37 -23.48 3.40
C ALA A 17 -4.91 -23.35 1.96
N GLY A 18 -4.10 -22.76 1.08
CA GLY A 18 -4.49 -22.53 -0.32
C GLY A 18 -5.30 -21.25 -0.58
N THR A 19 -5.56 -20.43 0.43
CA THR A 19 -6.20 -19.11 0.24
C THR A 19 -5.41 -18.26 -0.76
N VAL A 20 -6.11 -17.71 -1.77
CA VAL A 20 -5.56 -16.81 -2.78
C VAL A 20 -5.99 -15.37 -2.51
N LEU A 21 -5.01 -14.49 -2.30
CA LEU A 21 -5.23 -13.05 -2.16
C LEU A 21 -4.86 -12.31 -3.45
N GLY A 22 -5.81 -11.58 -4.02
CA GLY A 22 -5.59 -10.64 -5.12
C GLY A 22 -5.28 -9.25 -4.59
N LEU A 23 -4.19 -8.64 -5.07
CA LEU A 23 -3.84 -7.25 -4.80
C LEU A 23 -3.98 -6.41 -6.06
N GLY A 24 -4.93 -5.49 -6.05
CA GLY A 24 -5.18 -4.49 -7.08
C GLY A 24 -6.63 -4.50 -7.61
N PRO A 25 -6.97 -3.51 -8.45
CA PRO A 25 -6.10 -2.47 -8.98
C PRO A 25 -5.61 -1.48 -7.91
N ILE A 26 -4.46 -0.84 -8.18
CA ILE A 26 -3.94 0.28 -7.40
C ILE A 26 -4.04 1.51 -8.30
N HIS A 27 -4.86 2.49 -7.90
CA HIS A 27 -5.00 3.75 -8.60
C HIS A 27 -4.12 4.82 -7.97
N LEU A 28 -3.46 5.60 -8.83
CA LEU A 28 -2.67 6.76 -8.43
C LEU A 28 -3.28 8.03 -9.04
N PRO A 29 -3.27 9.14 -8.31
CA PRO A 29 -3.47 10.46 -8.88
C PRO A 29 -2.38 10.73 -9.93
N ALA A 30 -2.74 11.41 -11.02
CA ALA A 30 -1.79 11.69 -12.11
C ALA A 30 -0.56 12.54 -11.70
N TYR A 31 -0.64 13.25 -10.56
CA TYR A 31 0.53 13.95 -10.02
C TYR A 31 1.54 13.02 -9.34
N LEU A 32 1.14 11.79 -8.99
CA LEU A 32 1.98 10.74 -8.43
C LEU A 32 2.41 9.70 -9.47
N ASP A 33 1.68 9.56 -10.59
CA ASP A 33 2.08 8.68 -11.71
C ASP A 33 3.21 9.31 -12.54
N ARG A 34 4.39 9.41 -11.93
CA ARG A 34 5.61 9.96 -12.52
C ARG A 34 6.85 9.43 -11.78
N PRO A 35 8.03 9.47 -12.42
CA PRO A 35 9.25 8.98 -11.79
C PRO A 35 9.77 9.90 -10.68
N GLN A 36 9.46 11.20 -10.67
CA GLN A 36 9.96 12.12 -9.64
C GLN A 36 9.27 11.92 -8.29
N LEU A 37 10.00 12.19 -7.21
CA LEU A 37 9.39 12.38 -5.89
C LEU A 37 8.62 13.70 -5.86
N VAL A 38 7.59 13.77 -5.02
CA VAL A 38 6.72 14.94 -4.88
C VAL A 38 6.78 15.51 -3.47
N THR A 39 6.93 16.84 -3.39
CA THR A 39 6.85 17.62 -2.15
C THR A 39 5.72 18.63 -2.27
N ALA A 40 4.80 18.64 -1.32
CA ALA A 40 3.81 19.70 -1.14
C ALA A 40 4.49 20.95 -0.55
N LEU A 41 4.47 22.04 -1.33
CA LEU A 41 4.91 23.37 -0.89
C LEU A 41 3.84 24.07 -0.06
N SER A 42 2.57 23.82 -0.39
CA SER A 42 1.36 24.29 0.30
C SER A 42 0.22 23.31 0.05
N GLU A 43 -0.99 23.61 0.54
CA GLU A 43 -2.19 22.80 0.28
C GLU A 43 -2.56 22.69 -1.21
N HIS A 44 -2.07 23.60 -2.05
CA HIS A 44 -2.45 23.69 -3.47
C HIS A 44 -1.25 23.67 -4.42
N GLN A 45 -0.03 23.49 -3.91
CA GLN A 45 1.18 23.53 -4.72
C GLN A 45 2.08 22.35 -4.42
N TYR A 46 2.46 21.65 -5.47
CA TYR A 46 3.39 20.53 -5.42
C TYR A 46 4.62 20.85 -6.27
N GLN A 47 5.78 20.44 -5.78
CA GLN A 47 7.06 20.52 -6.46
C GLN A 47 7.57 19.10 -6.72
N LEU A 48 8.10 18.89 -7.92
CA LEU A 48 8.79 17.66 -8.29
C LEU A 48 10.25 17.77 -7.88
N ASP A 49 10.79 16.68 -7.35
CA ASP A 49 12.23 16.53 -7.15
C ASP A 49 12.89 16.17 -8.49
N GLU A 50 13.72 17.06 -9.02
CA GLU A 50 14.43 16.86 -10.29
C GLU A 50 15.62 15.90 -10.17
N GLN A 51 16.14 15.71 -8.95
CA GLN A 51 17.36 14.98 -8.65
C GLN A 51 17.07 13.56 -8.17
N SER A 52 15.93 13.35 -7.51
CA SER A 52 15.54 12.06 -6.95
C SER A 52 14.35 11.47 -7.68
N ARG A 53 14.43 10.17 -7.99
CA ARG A 53 13.39 9.45 -8.74
C ARG A 53 13.08 8.10 -8.11
N TRP A 54 11.85 7.66 -8.27
CA TRP A 54 11.44 6.28 -8.07
C TRP A 54 12.18 5.37 -9.07
N ALA A 55 12.59 4.21 -8.58
CA ALA A 55 13.30 3.22 -9.40
C ALA A 55 12.37 2.41 -10.33
N GLU A 56 11.07 2.42 -10.05
CA GLU A 56 10.00 1.80 -10.85
C GLU A 56 8.74 2.68 -10.73
N ARG A 57 7.67 2.38 -11.48
CA ARG A 57 6.42 3.12 -11.30
C ARG A 57 5.93 2.99 -9.85
N LEU A 58 5.40 4.06 -9.29
CA LEU A 58 5.07 4.10 -7.86
C LEU A 58 3.98 3.09 -7.48
N ASP A 59 3.01 2.84 -8.36
CA ASP A 59 1.95 1.84 -8.20
C ASP A 59 2.53 0.43 -8.17
N GLU A 60 3.45 0.10 -9.09
CA GLU A 60 4.17 -1.17 -9.11
C GLU A 60 5.00 -1.36 -7.83
N ASN A 61 5.67 -0.30 -7.37
CA ASN A 61 6.47 -0.33 -6.14
C ASN A 61 5.61 -0.61 -4.90
N ILE A 62 4.48 0.08 -4.78
CA ILE A 62 3.49 -0.14 -3.71
C ILE A 62 2.94 -1.56 -3.78
N ALA A 63 2.52 -2.02 -4.97
CA ALA A 63 1.97 -3.35 -5.16
C ALA A 63 2.98 -4.44 -4.74
N ARG A 64 4.24 -4.31 -5.16
CA ARG A 64 5.31 -5.25 -4.82
C ARG A 64 5.60 -5.25 -3.31
N ALA A 65 5.74 -4.07 -2.70
CA ALA A 65 6.03 -3.96 -1.27
C ALA A 65 4.89 -4.52 -0.40
N LEU A 66 3.64 -4.18 -0.72
CA LEU A 66 2.47 -4.72 -0.02
C LEU A 66 2.32 -6.22 -0.23
N SER A 67 2.54 -6.73 -1.45
CA SER A 67 2.47 -8.17 -1.74
C SER A 67 3.40 -8.97 -0.81
N LEU A 68 4.67 -8.55 -0.71
CA LEU A 68 5.65 -9.24 0.12
C LEU A 68 5.29 -9.19 1.61
N SER A 69 4.81 -8.03 2.07
CA SER A 69 4.42 -7.86 3.47
C SER A 69 3.17 -8.69 3.81
N LEU A 70 2.13 -8.63 2.98
CA LEU A 70 0.87 -9.34 3.19
C LEU A 70 1.04 -10.85 3.14
N ALA A 71 1.76 -11.38 2.15
CA ALA A 71 2.02 -12.82 2.04
C ALA A 71 2.65 -13.36 3.33
N LYS A 72 3.67 -12.67 3.85
CA LYS A 72 4.36 -13.05 5.07
C LYS A 72 3.51 -12.84 6.33
N GLN A 73 2.73 -11.76 6.43
CA GLN A 73 1.87 -11.51 7.59
C GLN A 73 0.68 -12.47 7.69
N LEU A 74 0.11 -12.86 6.53
CA LEU A 74 -1.03 -13.75 6.46
C LEU A 74 -0.64 -15.24 6.39
N GLY A 75 0.64 -15.53 6.16
CA GLY A 75 1.13 -16.90 6.03
C GLY A 75 0.57 -17.60 4.79
N ILE A 76 0.40 -16.86 3.69
CA ILE A 76 -0.14 -17.39 2.43
C ILE A 76 0.94 -17.46 1.36
N ASP A 77 0.90 -18.54 0.57
CA ASP A 77 1.82 -18.73 -0.55
C ASP A 77 1.30 -18.10 -1.84
N GLN A 78 -0.02 -17.90 -1.96
CA GLN A 78 -0.66 -17.41 -3.17
C GLN A 78 -1.17 -15.98 -3.03
N LEU A 79 -0.34 -15.04 -3.48
CA LEU A 79 -0.73 -13.65 -3.68
C LEU A 79 -0.50 -13.25 -5.14
N VAL A 80 -1.57 -12.87 -5.81
CA VAL A 80 -1.56 -12.46 -7.22
C VAL A 80 -1.77 -10.95 -7.34
N ARG A 81 -1.00 -10.29 -8.22
CA ARG A 81 -1.15 -8.85 -8.48
C ARG A 81 -2.03 -8.62 -9.70
N TYR A 82 -2.86 -7.59 -9.66
CA TYR A 82 -3.66 -7.16 -10.80
C TYR A 82 -2.76 -6.64 -11.94
N PRO A 83 -3.11 -6.88 -13.21
CA PRO A 83 -4.21 -7.73 -13.67
C PRO A 83 -3.85 -9.23 -13.60
N TRP A 84 -4.80 -10.04 -13.13
CA TRP A 84 -4.70 -11.51 -13.20
C TRP A 84 -5.66 -12.07 -14.26
N ALA A 85 -5.41 -13.32 -14.68
CA ALA A 85 -6.26 -13.99 -15.66
C ALA A 85 -7.71 -14.13 -15.15
N ALA A 86 -8.71 -13.95 -16.00
CA ALA A 86 -10.12 -14.01 -15.61
C ALA A 86 -10.56 -15.33 -14.94
N ARG A 87 -9.83 -16.43 -15.19
CA ARG A 87 -10.08 -17.75 -14.58
C ARG A 87 -9.35 -17.96 -13.25
N GLN A 88 -8.50 -17.02 -12.83
CA GLN A 88 -7.82 -17.09 -11.54
C GLN A 88 -8.86 -16.94 -10.43
N ALA A 89 -9.06 -18.01 -9.65
CA ALA A 89 -9.85 -17.92 -8.43
C ALA A 89 -9.10 -17.04 -7.42
N VAL A 90 -9.80 -16.04 -6.89
CA VAL A 90 -9.30 -15.11 -5.87
C VAL A 90 -10.32 -15.10 -4.75
N ASP A 91 -9.93 -15.57 -3.56
CA ASP A 91 -10.83 -15.66 -2.40
C ASP A 91 -11.07 -14.28 -1.80
N PHE A 92 -10.01 -13.47 -1.75
CA PHE A 92 -10.01 -12.11 -1.24
C PHE A 92 -9.36 -11.18 -2.25
N GLN A 93 -9.95 -10.03 -2.52
CA GLN A 93 -9.37 -8.99 -3.35
C GLN A 93 -9.25 -7.69 -2.57
N ILE A 94 -8.06 -7.11 -2.55
CA ILE A 94 -7.81 -5.77 -2.02
C ILE A 94 -7.59 -4.82 -3.19
N SER A 95 -8.40 -3.77 -3.32
CA SER A 95 -8.15 -2.65 -4.22
C SER A 95 -7.75 -1.40 -3.44
N LEU A 96 -6.94 -0.54 -4.06
CA LEU A 96 -6.42 0.67 -3.44
C LEU A 96 -6.63 1.87 -4.39
N ASP A 97 -7.08 2.98 -3.82
CA ASP A 97 -7.08 4.30 -4.45
C ASP A 97 -6.25 5.24 -3.60
N ILE A 98 -5.02 5.51 -4.04
CA ILE A 98 -4.11 6.41 -3.31
C ILE A 98 -4.61 7.83 -3.50
N LEU A 99 -4.80 8.57 -2.40
CA LEU A 99 -5.24 9.96 -2.43
C LEU A 99 -4.06 10.92 -2.35
N GLU A 100 -3.10 10.62 -1.47
CA GLU A 100 -1.87 11.39 -1.34
C GLU A 100 -0.69 10.54 -0.92
N LEU A 101 0.49 10.87 -1.45
CA LEU A 101 1.78 10.34 -1.00
C LEU A 101 2.88 11.35 -1.31
N HIS A 102 3.19 12.21 -0.36
CA HIS A 102 4.17 13.28 -0.56
C HIS A 102 4.80 13.73 0.76
N GLN A 103 5.89 14.47 0.65
CA GLN A 103 6.45 15.22 1.77
C GLN A 103 5.85 16.61 1.87
N THR A 104 5.82 17.19 3.05
CA THR A 104 5.50 18.61 3.26
C THR A 104 6.78 19.40 3.52
N THR A 105 6.76 20.70 3.25
CA THR A 105 7.83 21.63 3.63
C THR A 105 8.05 21.71 5.15
N SER A 106 7.07 21.30 5.96
CA SER A 106 7.18 21.16 7.41
C SER A 106 7.91 19.89 7.88
N GLY A 107 8.34 19.02 6.96
CA GLY A 107 9.07 17.79 7.28
C GLY A 107 8.16 16.63 7.68
N GLN A 108 6.93 16.58 7.17
CA GLN A 108 6.03 15.45 7.36
C GLN A 108 5.83 14.68 6.06
N SER A 109 5.90 13.36 6.14
CA SER A 109 5.37 12.47 5.11
C SER A 109 3.89 12.28 5.31
N ARG A 110 3.09 12.56 4.29
CA ARG A 110 1.66 12.28 4.28
C ARG A 110 1.35 11.13 3.34
N PHE A 111 0.51 10.22 3.80
CA PHE A 111 -0.02 9.12 3.02
C PHE A 111 -1.51 8.95 3.32
N SER A 112 -2.34 9.00 2.29
CA SER A 112 -3.77 8.74 2.41
C SER A 112 -4.21 7.81 1.29
N VAL A 113 -5.06 6.85 1.62
CA VAL A 113 -5.56 5.84 0.70
C VAL A 113 -6.97 5.43 1.09
N GLN A 114 -7.82 5.22 0.10
CA GLN A 114 -9.03 4.43 0.27
C GLN A 114 -8.72 3.01 -0.18
N TRP A 115 -9.08 2.03 0.64
CA TRP A 115 -8.94 0.63 0.26
C TRP A 115 -10.26 -0.08 0.41
N GLN A 116 -10.45 -1.13 -0.40
CA GLN A 116 -11.59 -2.03 -0.30
C GLN A 116 -11.11 -3.47 -0.24
N LEU A 117 -11.78 -4.28 0.56
CA LEU A 117 -11.62 -5.73 0.62
C LEU A 117 -12.93 -6.39 0.18
N LYS A 118 -12.84 -7.20 -0.86
CA LYS A 118 -13.93 -8.04 -1.35
C LYS A 118 -13.62 -9.51 -1.03
N LYS A 119 -14.59 -10.25 -0.50
CA LYS A 119 -14.52 -11.71 -0.28
C LYS A 119 -15.61 -12.39 -1.11
N ALA A 120 -15.24 -13.10 -2.18
CA ALA A 120 -16.19 -13.78 -3.08
C ALA A 120 -17.43 -12.91 -3.41
N ASP A 121 -18.64 -13.42 -3.18
CA ASP A 121 -19.92 -12.75 -3.46
C ASP A 121 -20.45 -11.90 -2.27
N GLN A 122 -19.63 -11.68 -1.25
CA GLN A 122 -20.00 -10.82 -0.12
C GLN A 122 -19.85 -9.34 -0.47
N ALA A 123 -20.57 -8.49 0.26
CA ALA A 123 -20.42 -7.05 0.17
C ALA A 123 -18.97 -6.65 0.51
N ALA A 124 -18.38 -5.80 -0.32
CA ALA A 124 -17.04 -5.28 -0.05
C ALA A 124 -17.07 -4.38 1.20
N ILE A 125 -16.07 -4.53 2.05
CA ILE A 125 -15.79 -3.57 3.11
C ILE A 125 -14.76 -2.57 2.59
N GLY A 126 -14.86 -1.32 3.00
CA GLY A 126 -13.88 -0.30 2.61
C GLY A 126 -13.64 0.70 3.73
N LYS A 127 -12.41 1.18 3.83
CA LYS A 127 -12.01 2.20 4.80
C LYS A 127 -11.04 3.19 4.16
N ARG A 128 -10.98 4.37 4.76
CA ARG A 128 -9.91 5.33 4.53
C ARG A 128 -8.82 5.11 5.57
N PHE A 129 -7.57 5.10 5.10
CA PHE A 129 -6.38 5.06 5.93
C PHE A 129 -5.58 6.35 5.72
N ASP A 130 -5.25 7.03 6.81
CA ASP A 130 -4.42 8.22 6.81
C ASP A 130 -3.21 8.00 7.71
N CYS A 131 -2.03 8.39 7.24
CA CYS A 131 -0.79 8.29 7.96
C CYS A 131 0.05 9.55 7.78
N SER A 132 0.59 10.04 8.89
CA SER A 132 1.55 11.14 8.93
C SER A 132 2.75 10.69 9.75
N GLU A 133 3.93 10.78 9.15
CA GLU A 133 5.19 10.37 9.76
C GLU A 133 6.19 11.52 9.65
N ALA A 134 6.88 11.84 10.74
CA ALA A 134 7.97 12.80 10.68
C ALA A 134 9.06 12.29 9.73
N ALA A 135 9.53 13.17 8.86
CA ALA A 135 10.57 12.89 7.90
C ALA A 135 11.72 13.88 8.08
N GLY A 136 12.94 13.37 8.03
CA GLY A 136 14.12 14.22 7.91
C GLY A 136 14.17 14.91 6.54
N LYS A 137 15.20 15.73 6.33
CA LYS A 137 15.44 16.36 5.03
C LYS A 137 15.95 15.35 4.02
N GLY A 138 15.56 15.53 2.76
CA GLY A 138 16.07 14.76 1.62
C GLY A 138 15.24 13.52 1.28
N ALA A 139 15.46 13.02 0.06
CA ALA A 139 14.66 11.95 -0.53
C ALA A 139 14.73 10.64 0.27
N GLU A 140 15.88 10.26 0.82
CA GLU A 140 16.01 9.02 1.59
C GLU A 140 15.12 9.04 2.85
N ALA A 141 15.22 10.11 3.65
CA ALA A 141 14.42 10.25 4.87
C ALA A 141 12.92 10.31 4.54
N SER A 142 12.59 10.89 3.38
CA SER A 142 11.24 10.99 2.87
C SER A 142 10.65 9.62 2.52
N VAL A 143 11.38 8.85 1.72
CA VAL A 143 11.00 7.47 1.34
C VAL A 143 10.94 6.58 2.58
N ALA A 144 11.87 6.73 3.54
CA ALA A 144 11.83 5.97 4.78
C ALA A 144 10.55 6.23 5.61
N ALA A 145 10.08 7.49 5.65
CA ALA A 145 8.83 7.84 6.31
C ALA A 145 7.59 7.28 5.57
N GLN A 146 7.59 7.37 4.24
CA GLN A 146 6.54 6.79 3.39
C GLN A 146 6.46 5.26 3.55
N SER A 147 7.60 4.59 3.64
CA SER A 147 7.70 3.16 3.93
C SER A 147 7.11 2.77 5.29
N ARG A 148 7.26 3.60 6.33
CA ARG A 148 6.60 3.37 7.63
C ARG A 148 5.08 3.46 7.51
N CYS A 149 4.57 4.43 6.75
CA CYS A 149 3.14 4.50 6.46
C CYS A 149 2.63 3.28 5.68
N LEU A 150 3.39 2.82 4.68
CA LEU A 150 3.02 1.63 3.91
C LEU A 150 3.06 0.35 4.76
N THR A 151 4.02 0.27 5.69
CA THR A 151 4.09 -0.79 6.70
C THR A 151 2.81 -0.83 7.55
N ARG A 152 2.38 0.32 8.08
CA ARG A 152 1.16 0.43 8.88
C ARG A 152 -0.10 0.07 8.08
N LEU A 153 -0.19 0.51 6.83
CA LEU A 153 -1.28 0.06 5.94
C LEU A 153 -1.28 -1.45 5.76
N SER A 154 -0.10 -2.07 5.56
CA SER A 154 -0.02 -3.52 5.35
C SER A 154 -0.53 -4.32 6.55
N VAL A 155 -0.34 -3.81 7.77
CA VAL A 155 -0.90 -4.40 9.00
C VAL A 155 -2.42 -4.27 9.01
N GLU A 156 -2.96 -3.09 8.73
CA GLU A 156 -4.41 -2.86 8.67
C GLU A 156 -5.09 -3.77 7.63
N LEU A 157 -4.51 -3.88 6.45
CA LEU A 157 -5.01 -4.74 5.39
C LEU A 157 -4.97 -6.22 5.80
N ALA A 158 -3.89 -6.68 6.45
CA ALA A 158 -3.81 -8.05 6.95
C ALA A 158 -4.87 -8.33 8.02
N ASP A 159 -5.09 -7.40 8.95
CA ASP A 159 -6.13 -7.53 9.98
C ASP A 159 -7.54 -7.56 9.38
N ALA A 160 -7.80 -6.73 8.37
CA ALA A 160 -9.08 -6.75 7.65
C ALA A 160 -9.33 -8.10 6.97
N VAL A 161 -8.31 -8.69 6.35
CA VAL A 161 -8.42 -10.03 5.73
C VAL A 161 -8.69 -11.10 6.78
N ARG A 162 -7.98 -11.11 7.91
CA ARG A 162 -8.22 -12.08 9.00
C ARG A 162 -9.64 -11.94 9.56
N GLN A 163 -10.12 -10.72 9.77
CA GLN A 163 -11.47 -10.47 10.24
C GLN A 163 -12.53 -10.95 9.26
N ALA A 164 -12.33 -10.72 7.96
CA ALA A 164 -13.27 -11.17 6.93
C ALA A 164 -13.23 -12.70 6.73
N ALA A 165 -12.16 -13.39 7.15
CA ALA A 165 -12.06 -14.84 7.05
C ALA A 165 -12.91 -15.59 8.09
N HIS A 166 -13.19 -14.98 9.24
CA HIS A 166 -13.98 -15.52 10.35
C HIS A 166 -15.42 -15.01 10.34
#